data_AF-A0A0K8QC15-F1
#
_entry.id   AF-A0A0K8QC15-F1
#
_cell.length_a   1.000
_cell.length_b   1.000
_cell.length_c   1.000
_cell.angle_alpha   90.00
_cell.angle_beta   90.00
_cell.angle_gamma   90.00
#
_symmetry.space_group_name_H-M   'P 1'
#
loop_
_entity.id
_entity.type
_entity.pdbx_description
1 polymer ?
#
loop_
_entity_poly.entity_id
_entity_poly.type
_entity_poly.pdbx_seq_one_letter_code
_entity_poly.pdbx_strand_id
1 'polypeptide(L)'
;MWTGRWSAGETVLVRGMGLNFFDVMGQLTEGRGGQFVPAEGGLHGKLKYLPSGQEPKIIAASRRGTPYRAKAGLDGYYPKSVRLRYLTESAVERFAAAGIQPGFDHDLWPLLHRDALWAYYSTLVAAEPVAVSDATEFLAALEDLLQPHAHATGRWENHVAELVSTHVASSRRLDLLGLAAPLAGHSFASRKELDAAVVDYLDDDARRSALGESDPVKMAIGALHTGRAILKSAVADGGITDESWVGELRGWFESFVEGLASGPPALRAEQLAALARAGVVSFVGPDPRFSVDRSQRVFRAVSAWVHDDAAEARILIEAMSPANRVGVSVSPFLRQLLADGLVRPKVMMTAEGTPVQTSGLDVQPHPYRVVGANGSVTPGMYALGLQLSSTQWGTAIAAEARPSDGRGYRSGQRTLRDADEIARDMLGLPLQK
;
A
#
# COMPACT_ATOMS: atom_id res chain seq x y z
N MET A 1 16.50 19.69 -13.84
CA MET A 1 17.09 19.75 -12.48
C MET A 1 16.44 20.93 -11.78
N TRP A 2 15.69 20.69 -10.71
CA TRP A 2 14.88 21.72 -10.05
C TRP A 2 15.81 22.71 -9.33
N THR A 3 15.91 23.94 -9.82
CA THR A 3 16.87 24.94 -9.33
C THR A 3 16.33 25.75 -8.14
N GLY A 4 15.40 25.19 -7.37
CA GLY A 4 14.66 25.89 -6.32
C GLY A 4 15.59 26.67 -5.38
N ARG A 5 15.72 27.99 -5.61
CA ARG A 5 16.41 28.93 -4.72
C ARG A 5 15.52 29.23 -3.52
N TRP A 6 15.67 28.45 -2.47
CA TRP A 6 14.90 28.56 -1.23
C TRP A 6 15.94 28.87 -0.17
N SER A 7 15.68 29.87 0.67
CA SER A 7 16.60 30.21 1.74
C SER A 7 16.66 29.08 2.77
N ALA A 8 17.82 28.88 3.36
CA ALA A 8 17.97 28.10 4.58
C ALA A 8 16.89 28.45 5.62
N GLY A 9 16.33 27.44 6.29
CA GLY A 9 15.31 27.63 7.33
C GLY A 9 13.92 28.04 6.85
N GLU A 10 13.69 28.26 5.55
CA GLU A 10 12.34 28.50 5.02
C GLU A 10 11.44 27.28 5.27
N THR A 11 10.18 27.51 5.65
CA THR A 11 9.23 26.42 5.90
C THR A 11 8.66 25.89 4.59
N VAL A 12 8.58 24.57 4.48
CA VAL A 12 8.13 23.85 3.30
C VAL A 12 7.07 22.85 3.71
N LEU A 13 5.86 23.01 3.18
CA LEU A 13 4.82 22.00 3.35
C LEU A 13 5.05 20.87 2.35
N VAL A 14 4.94 19.63 2.80
CA VAL A 14 5.00 18.45 1.93
C VAL A 14 3.73 17.63 2.08
N ARG A 15 2.95 17.52 1.00
CA ARG A 15 1.72 16.74 0.93
C ARG A 15 2.02 15.35 0.42
N GLY A 16 1.82 14.35 1.28
CA GLY A 16 2.12 12.94 1.02
C GLY A 16 3.36 12.48 1.77
N MET A 17 3.27 11.30 2.40
CA MET A 17 4.38 10.61 3.07
C MET A 17 4.54 9.17 2.55
N GLY A 18 4.26 8.97 1.26
CA GLY A 18 4.53 7.71 0.54
C GLY A 18 6.00 7.64 0.06
N LEU A 19 6.31 6.78 -0.89
CA LEU A 19 7.70 6.59 -1.36
C LEU A 19 8.35 7.87 -1.90
N ASN A 20 7.63 8.66 -2.71
CA ASN A 20 8.14 9.93 -3.27
C ASN A 20 8.54 10.95 -2.19
N PHE A 21 7.98 10.86 -0.97
CA PHE A 21 8.36 11.73 0.13
C PHE A 21 9.83 11.53 0.52
N PHE A 22 10.34 10.30 0.48
CA PHE A 22 11.72 10.01 0.84
C PHE A 22 12.73 10.55 -0.20
N ASP A 23 12.31 10.68 -1.46
CA ASP A 23 13.09 11.37 -2.48
C ASP A 23 13.15 12.88 -2.20
N VAL A 24 12.01 13.49 -1.87
CA VAL A 24 11.94 14.91 -1.46
C VAL A 24 12.78 15.14 -0.20
N MET A 25 12.65 14.26 0.80
CA MET A 25 13.41 14.28 2.04
C MET A 25 14.91 14.27 1.74
N GLY A 26 15.40 13.31 0.95
CA GLY A 26 16.81 13.22 0.57
C GLY A 26 17.32 14.48 -0.13
N GLN A 27 16.55 15.01 -1.10
CA GLN A 27 16.91 16.24 -1.83
C GLN A 27 16.98 17.49 -0.95
N LEU A 28 16.09 17.59 0.05
CA LEU A 28 16.04 18.74 0.96
C LEU A 28 16.96 18.63 2.17
N THR A 29 17.64 17.49 2.37
CA THR A 29 18.48 17.21 3.54
C THR A 29 19.92 16.87 3.12
N GLU A 30 20.22 15.62 2.81
CA GLU A 30 21.55 15.19 2.30
C GLU A 30 21.94 15.93 1.03
N GLY A 31 20.99 16.17 0.13
CA GLY A 31 21.17 16.97 -1.10
C GLY A 31 21.55 18.43 -0.82
N ARG A 32 21.44 18.89 0.43
CA ARG A 32 21.86 20.21 0.91
C ARG A 32 23.03 20.16 1.90
N GLY A 33 23.73 19.02 1.97
CA GLY A 33 24.98 18.86 2.70
C GLY A 33 24.84 18.37 4.15
N GLY A 34 23.63 18.13 4.66
CA GLY A 34 23.47 17.52 5.97
C GLY A 34 23.84 16.03 5.96
N GLN A 35 24.14 15.47 7.13
CA GLN A 35 24.72 14.13 7.24
C GLN A 35 24.00 13.26 8.26
N PHE A 36 23.77 12.00 7.91
CA PHE A 36 23.36 10.98 8.88
C PHE A 36 24.60 10.27 9.43
N VAL A 37 24.73 10.24 10.75
CA VAL A 37 25.79 9.53 11.46
C VAL A 37 25.20 8.52 12.44
N PRO A 38 25.88 7.42 12.75
CA PRO A 38 25.45 6.52 13.82
C PRO A 38 25.30 7.27 15.14
N ALA A 39 24.23 7.01 15.88
CA ALA A 39 24.05 7.57 17.22
C ALA A 39 25.04 6.94 18.21
N GLU A 40 25.66 7.74 19.09
CA GLU A 40 26.49 7.24 20.19
C GLU A 40 25.63 6.43 21.18
N GLY A 41 26.10 5.26 21.62
CA GLY A 41 25.42 4.45 22.65
C GLY A 41 24.80 3.11 22.20
N GLY A 42 25.01 2.65 20.96
CA GLY A 42 25.05 1.21 20.68
C GLY A 42 23.74 0.45 20.45
N LEU A 43 22.62 1.11 20.16
CA LEU A 43 21.49 0.41 19.53
C LEU A 43 21.69 0.44 18.01
N HIS A 44 21.98 -0.73 17.42
CA HIS A 44 21.99 -0.89 15.95
C HIS A 44 20.70 -0.30 15.36
N GLY A 45 20.83 0.54 14.32
CA GLY A 45 19.68 1.16 13.64
C GLY A 45 19.21 2.51 14.19
N LYS A 46 19.98 3.21 15.04
CA LYS A 46 19.68 4.60 15.40
C LYS A 46 20.65 5.58 14.75
N LEU A 47 20.09 6.50 13.95
CA LEU A 47 20.82 7.58 13.30
C LEU A 47 20.66 8.90 14.08
N LYS A 48 21.71 9.71 14.06
CA LYS A 48 21.70 11.13 14.39
C LYS A 48 21.88 11.92 13.10
N TYR A 49 21.12 13.00 12.95
CA TYR A 49 21.29 13.92 11.83
C TYR A 49 22.13 15.13 12.25
N LEU A 50 23.07 15.51 11.39
CA LEU A 50 23.91 16.70 11.51
C LEU A 50 23.48 17.69 10.42
N PRO A 51 22.71 18.74 10.74
CA PRO A 51 22.29 19.75 9.77
C PRO A 51 23.49 20.51 9.21
N SER A 52 23.47 20.83 7.92
CA SER A 52 24.41 21.76 7.29
C SER A 52 24.04 23.23 7.55
N GLY A 53 22.79 23.48 7.93
CA GLY A 53 22.20 24.81 8.06
C GLY A 53 21.62 25.34 6.75
N GLN A 54 21.61 24.53 5.68
CA GLN A 54 20.99 24.88 4.38
C GLN A 54 19.62 24.22 4.17
N GLU A 55 19.24 23.33 5.08
CA GLU A 55 17.96 22.64 5.05
C GLU A 55 16.80 23.61 5.27
N PRO A 56 15.65 23.42 4.60
CA PRO A 56 14.40 24.03 5.01
C PRO A 56 13.84 23.38 6.29
N LYS A 57 12.86 24.03 6.91
CA LYS A 57 11.98 23.36 7.86
C LYS A 57 10.88 22.62 7.10
N ILE A 58 10.93 21.29 7.10
CA ILE A 58 9.96 20.44 6.40
C ILE A 58 8.78 20.18 7.34
N ILE A 59 7.57 20.51 6.92
CA ILE A 59 6.34 20.12 7.62
C ILE A 59 5.56 19.15 6.73
N ALA A 60 5.61 17.88 7.07
CA ALA A 60 5.05 16.80 6.27
C ALA A 60 3.62 16.44 6.70
N ALA A 61 2.79 16.05 5.74
CA ALA A 61 1.42 15.63 6.03
C ALA A 61 1.01 14.40 5.24
N SER A 62 0.28 13.50 5.87
CA SER A 62 -0.40 12.38 5.23
C SER A 62 -1.73 12.13 5.95
N ARG A 63 -2.68 11.49 5.27
CA ARG A 63 -3.97 11.10 5.91
C ARG A 63 -3.76 10.25 7.16
N ARG A 64 -2.75 9.37 7.15
CA ARG A 64 -2.42 8.47 8.27
C ARG A 64 -1.70 9.18 9.42
N GLY A 65 -1.20 10.39 9.19
CA GLY A 65 -0.30 11.10 10.12
C GLY A 65 1.11 10.52 10.21
N THR A 66 1.38 9.37 9.59
CA THR A 66 2.69 8.70 9.51
C THR A 66 3.04 8.35 8.05
N PRO A 67 4.31 8.05 7.73
CA PRO A 67 4.65 7.43 6.44
C PRO A 67 4.15 5.99 6.36
N TYR A 68 4.36 5.36 5.19
CA TYR A 68 4.16 3.92 5.04
C TYR A 68 5.12 3.13 5.93
N ARG A 69 4.69 1.95 6.40
CA ARG A 69 5.54 1.06 7.21
C ARG A 69 6.74 0.58 6.42
N ALA A 70 7.89 0.52 7.08
CA ALA A 70 9.09 -0.03 6.52
C ALA A 70 8.94 -1.51 6.17
N LYS A 71 9.63 -1.94 5.12
CA LYS A 71 9.72 -3.36 4.76
C LYS A 71 10.48 -4.13 5.83
N ALA A 72 10.08 -5.38 6.05
CA ALA A 72 10.85 -6.32 6.87
C ALA A 72 12.26 -6.50 6.28
N GLY A 73 13.25 -6.70 7.15
CA GLY A 73 14.60 -7.11 6.76
C GLY A 73 14.57 -8.55 6.27
N LEU A 74 14.44 -8.73 4.96
CA LEU A 74 14.35 -10.02 4.29
C LEU A 74 15.46 -10.16 3.26
N ASP A 75 15.89 -11.40 3.02
CA ASP A 75 16.84 -11.72 1.94
C ASP A 75 16.19 -11.67 0.55
N GLY A 76 14.86 -11.56 0.48
CA GLY A 76 14.10 -11.56 -0.76
C GLY A 76 12.84 -10.70 -0.68
N TYR A 77 12.09 -10.66 -1.78
CA TYR A 77 10.91 -9.79 -1.89
C TYR A 77 9.72 -10.26 -1.04
N TYR A 78 9.54 -11.58 -0.90
CA TYR A 78 8.53 -12.20 -0.03
C TYR A 78 9.22 -12.94 1.12
N PRO A 79 8.64 -12.93 2.33
CA PRO A 79 9.15 -13.75 3.44
C PRO A 79 9.00 -15.24 3.14
N LYS A 80 10.05 -16.02 3.40
CA LYS A 80 10.12 -17.45 3.07
C LYS A 80 9.27 -18.31 4.00
N SER A 81 9.08 -17.88 5.26
CA SER A 81 8.23 -18.53 6.25
C SER A 81 6.74 -18.38 5.97
N VAL A 82 6.32 -17.32 5.28
CA VAL A 82 4.90 -17.09 4.98
C VAL A 82 4.44 -17.98 3.84
N ARG A 83 3.44 -18.81 4.14
CA ARG A 83 2.72 -19.63 3.15
C ARG A 83 1.23 -19.33 3.26
N LEU A 84 0.64 -18.83 2.18
CA LEU A 84 -0.81 -18.67 2.10
C LEU A 84 -1.46 -20.06 2.09
N ARG A 85 -2.28 -20.31 3.09
CA ARG A 85 -3.05 -21.54 3.32
C ARG A 85 -4.46 -21.41 2.75
N TYR A 86 -5.02 -20.20 2.74
CA TYR A 86 -6.43 -19.97 2.43
C TYR A 86 -6.62 -19.24 1.10
N LEU A 87 -5.96 -18.10 0.89
CA LEU A 87 -5.97 -17.38 -0.39
C LEU A 87 -4.92 -17.99 -1.32
N THR A 88 -5.24 -19.13 -1.92
CA THR A 88 -4.39 -19.82 -2.90
C THR A 88 -4.90 -19.62 -4.32
N GLU A 89 -4.04 -19.83 -5.33
CA GLU A 89 -4.47 -19.84 -6.74
C GLU A 89 -5.60 -20.87 -6.95
N SER A 90 -5.47 -22.06 -6.37
CA SER A 90 -6.51 -23.09 -6.42
C SER A 90 -7.82 -22.67 -5.75
N ALA A 91 -7.77 -21.81 -4.71
CA ALA A 91 -8.98 -21.28 -4.08
C ALA A 91 -9.71 -20.29 -4.99
N VAL A 92 -8.95 -19.43 -5.67
CA VAL A 92 -9.49 -18.50 -6.66
C VAL A 92 -10.05 -19.25 -7.87
N GLU A 93 -9.34 -20.26 -8.38
CA GLU A 93 -9.75 -21.05 -9.55
C GLU A 93 -11.07 -21.80 -9.34
N ARG A 94 -11.43 -22.13 -8.09
CA ARG A 94 -12.73 -22.76 -7.79
C ARG A 94 -13.93 -21.87 -8.13
N PHE A 95 -13.82 -20.54 -8.02
CA PHE A 95 -14.91 -19.64 -8.41
C PHE A 95 -15.16 -19.72 -9.91
N ALA A 96 -14.09 -19.61 -10.71
CA ALA A 96 -14.17 -19.73 -12.16
C ALA A 96 -14.70 -21.11 -12.59
N ALA A 97 -14.23 -22.20 -11.96
CA ALA A 97 -14.71 -23.56 -12.23
C ALA A 97 -16.21 -23.75 -11.90
N ALA A 98 -16.74 -23.00 -10.94
CA ALA A 98 -18.15 -22.98 -10.58
C ALA A 98 -18.99 -21.97 -11.40
N GLY A 99 -18.37 -21.19 -12.29
CA GLY A 99 -19.04 -20.13 -13.04
C GLY A 99 -19.46 -18.93 -12.18
N ILE A 100 -18.78 -18.71 -11.05
CA ILE A 100 -19.07 -17.65 -10.08
C ILE A 100 -18.07 -16.51 -10.26
N GLN A 101 -18.59 -15.28 -10.35
CA GLN A 101 -17.80 -14.06 -10.26
C GLN A 101 -17.64 -13.70 -8.77
N PRO A 102 -16.42 -13.78 -8.18
CA PRO A 102 -16.27 -13.52 -6.75
C PRO A 102 -16.40 -12.03 -6.41
N GLY A 103 -16.97 -11.74 -5.25
CA GLY A 103 -16.90 -10.44 -4.58
C GLY A 103 -15.64 -10.34 -3.71
N PHE A 104 -15.06 -9.16 -3.55
CA PHE A 104 -13.81 -9.02 -2.80
C PHE A 104 -14.02 -9.22 -1.29
N ASP A 105 -14.95 -8.48 -0.66
CA ASP A 105 -15.12 -8.51 0.80
C ASP A 105 -15.73 -9.83 1.32
N HIS A 106 -16.56 -10.49 0.51
CA HIS A 106 -17.22 -11.74 0.89
C HIS A 106 -16.40 -12.99 0.54
N ASP A 107 -15.76 -13.01 -0.63
CA ASP A 107 -15.15 -14.25 -1.14
C ASP A 107 -13.63 -14.28 -1.04
N LEU A 108 -12.94 -13.14 -1.18
CA LEU A 108 -11.48 -13.08 -1.28
C LEU A 108 -10.81 -12.57 -0.01
N TRP A 109 -11.31 -11.48 0.57
CA TRP A 109 -10.79 -10.89 1.80
C TRP A 109 -10.81 -11.86 2.99
N PRO A 110 -11.87 -12.65 3.25
CA PRO A 110 -11.85 -13.60 4.36
C PRO A 110 -10.80 -14.69 4.20
N LEU A 111 -10.42 -15.05 2.96
CA LEU A 111 -9.29 -15.96 2.74
C LEU A 111 -7.97 -15.29 3.18
N LEU A 112 -7.72 -14.06 2.72
CA LEU A 112 -6.49 -13.33 3.03
C LEU A 112 -6.38 -12.92 4.50
N HIS A 113 -7.50 -12.55 5.12
CA HIS A 113 -7.56 -12.21 6.53
C HIS A 113 -7.12 -13.39 7.39
N ARG A 114 -7.59 -14.61 7.07
CA ARG A 114 -7.16 -15.83 7.76
C ARG A 114 -5.68 -16.12 7.59
N ASP A 115 -5.12 -15.86 6.39
CA ASP A 115 -3.69 -15.99 6.15
C ASP A 115 -2.88 -14.99 6.99
N ALA A 116 -3.34 -13.75 7.11
CA ALA A 116 -2.69 -12.72 7.92
C ALA A 116 -2.73 -13.05 9.42
N LEU A 117 -3.87 -13.53 9.92
CA LEU A 117 -4.03 -13.98 11.31
C LEU A 117 -3.12 -15.18 11.62
N TRP A 118 -3.13 -16.19 10.74
CA TRP A 118 -2.25 -17.35 10.90
C TRP A 118 -0.78 -16.93 10.91
N ALA A 119 -0.35 -16.10 9.95
CA ALA A 119 1.03 -15.62 9.90
C ALA A 119 1.43 -14.85 11.17
N TYR A 120 0.56 -13.98 11.68
CA TYR A 120 0.82 -13.26 12.93
C TYR A 120 0.99 -14.20 14.13
N TYR A 121 -0.01 -15.03 14.40
CA TYR A 121 -0.08 -15.79 15.64
C TYR A 121 0.88 -16.97 15.65
N SER A 122 1.11 -17.62 14.51
CA SER A 122 2.14 -18.66 14.40
C SER A 122 3.55 -18.11 14.60
N THR A 123 3.86 -16.92 14.05
CA THR A 123 5.13 -16.23 14.33
C THR A 123 5.22 -15.75 15.78
N LEU A 124 4.13 -15.25 16.38
CA LEU A 124 4.12 -14.83 17.78
C LEU A 124 4.45 -15.99 18.71
N VAL A 125 3.82 -17.15 18.52
CA VAL A 125 4.10 -18.37 19.30
C VAL A 125 5.55 -18.79 19.17
N ALA A 126 6.13 -18.71 17.96
CA ALA A 126 7.52 -19.09 17.74
C ALA A 126 8.52 -18.09 18.34
N ALA A 127 8.25 -16.79 18.23
CA ALA A 127 9.18 -15.73 18.62
C ALA A 127 9.06 -15.33 20.11
N GLU A 128 7.87 -15.43 20.69
CA GLU A 128 7.57 -15.00 22.05
C GLU A 128 6.53 -15.94 22.71
N PRO A 129 6.88 -17.22 22.96
CA PRO A 129 5.93 -18.22 23.46
C PRO A 129 5.29 -17.84 24.79
N VAL A 130 5.97 -17.05 25.63
CA VAL A 130 5.45 -16.55 26.90
C VAL A 130 4.25 -15.60 26.75
N ALA A 131 4.02 -15.05 25.56
CA ALA A 131 2.88 -14.18 25.29
C ALA A 131 1.56 -14.95 25.01
N VAL A 132 1.63 -16.29 24.91
CA VAL A 132 0.50 -17.15 24.55
C VAL A 132 0.42 -18.32 25.53
N SER A 133 -0.65 -18.42 26.32
CA SER A 133 -0.89 -19.58 27.17
C SER A 133 -1.29 -20.80 26.32
N ASP A 134 -0.80 -21.98 26.70
CA ASP A 134 -1.10 -23.25 26.04
C ASP A 134 -0.88 -23.19 24.52
N ALA A 135 0.28 -22.66 24.10
CA ALA A 135 0.55 -22.29 22.71
C ALA A 135 0.25 -23.38 21.67
N THR A 136 0.49 -24.65 21.98
CA THR A 136 0.15 -25.79 21.09
C THR A 136 -1.37 -25.93 20.91
N GLU A 137 -2.13 -25.86 22.00
CA GLU A 137 -3.59 -25.91 21.98
C GLU A 137 -4.17 -24.68 21.26
N PHE A 138 -3.63 -23.50 21.56
CA PHE A 138 -4.01 -22.26 20.89
C PHE A 138 -3.83 -22.34 19.36
N LEU A 139 -2.69 -22.81 18.87
CA LEU A 139 -2.47 -22.93 17.42
C LEU A 139 -3.39 -23.98 16.78
N ALA A 140 -3.65 -25.11 17.45
CA ALA A 140 -4.58 -26.11 16.96
C ALA A 140 -6.01 -25.58 16.87
N ALA A 141 -6.48 -24.88 17.92
CA ALA A 141 -7.79 -24.25 17.95
C ALA A 141 -7.90 -23.11 16.92
N LEU A 142 -6.85 -22.32 16.75
CA LEU A 142 -6.81 -21.27 15.73
C LEU A 142 -6.91 -21.88 14.32
N GLU A 143 -6.17 -22.95 14.02
CA GLU A 143 -6.22 -23.62 12.72
C GLU A 143 -7.63 -24.13 12.38
N ASP A 144 -8.33 -24.72 13.36
CA ASP A 144 -9.70 -25.20 13.21
C ASP A 144 -10.69 -24.04 12.95
N LEU A 145 -10.61 -22.97 13.75
CA LEU A 145 -11.48 -21.80 13.59
C LEU A 145 -11.27 -21.06 12.25
N LEU A 146 -10.04 -21.08 11.72
CA LEU A 146 -9.73 -20.53 10.41
C LEU A 146 -10.18 -21.46 9.25
N GLN A 147 -10.80 -22.61 9.51
CA GLN A 147 -11.45 -23.46 8.52
C GLN A 147 -12.96 -23.58 8.79
N PRO A 148 -13.72 -22.47 8.67
CA PRO A 148 -15.14 -22.47 9.01
C PRO A 148 -15.89 -23.47 8.14
N HIS A 149 -16.61 -24.38 8.80
CA HIS A 149 -17.50 -25.34 8.17
C HIS A 149 -18.73 -24.63 7.60
N ALA A 150 -19.27 -25.12 6.48
CA ALA A 150 -20.41 -24.51 5.78
C ALA A 150 -21.68 -24.32 6.65
N HIS A 151 -21.76 -24.98 7.80
CA HIS A 151 -22.88 -24.90 8.75
C HIS A 151 -22.52 -24.22 10.08
N ALA A 152 -21.35 -23.58 10.19
CA ALA A 152 -20.96 -22.91 11.42
C ALA A 152 -21.93 -21.76 11.75
N THR A 153 -22.48 -21.77 12.96
CA THR A 153 -23.33 -20.69 13.48
C THR A 153 -22.45 -19.56 14.01
N GLY A 154 -22.56 -18.36 13.44
CA GLY A 154 -21.80 -17.17 13.86
C GLY A 154 -20.61 -16.85 12.95
N ARG A 155 -20.10 -15.62 13.06
CA ARG A 155 -18.91 -15.16 12.31
C ARG A 155 -17.64 -15.74 12.92
N TRP A 156 -16.83 -16.43 12.13
CA TRP A 156 -15.59 -17.07 12.58
C TRP A 156 -14.62 -16.08 13.25
N GLU A 157 -14.67 -14.81 12.85
CA GLU A 157 -13.91 -13.72 13.45
C GLU A 157 -14.21 -13.53 14.94
N ASN A 158 -15.45 -13.73 15.38
CA ASN A 158 -15.83 -13.59 16.78
C ASN A 158 -15.22 -14.71 17.63
N HIS A 159 -15.24 -15.95 17.14
CA HIS A 159 -14.62 -17.08 17.82
C HIS A 159 -13.09 -16.94 17.88
N VAL A 160 -12.46 -16.44 16.81
CA VAL A 160 -11.02 -16.12 16.83
C VAL A 160 -10.72 -15.02 17.86
N ALA A 161 -11.55 -13.97 17.93
CA ALA A 161 -11.38 -12.91 18.91
C ALA A 161 -11.48 -13.42 20.36
N GLU A 162 -12.43 -14.31 20.63
CA GLU A 162 -12.58 -14.97 21.94
C GLU A 162 -11.34 -15.82 22.27
N LEU A 163 -10.90 -16.70 21.35
CA LEU A 163 -9.71 -17.52 21.53
C LEU A 163 -8.46 -16.66 21.81
N VAL A 164 -8.26 -15.59 21.03
CA VAL A 164 -7.16 -14.64 21.21
C VAL A 164 -7.26 -13.93 22.57
N SER A 165 -8.47 -13.57 23.00
CA SER A 165 -8.67 -12.90 24.28
C SER A 165 -8.34 -13.79 25.49
N THR A 166 -8.57 -15.10 25.35
CA THR A 166 -8.29 -16.10 26.38
C THR A 166 -6.79 -16.42 26.45
N HIS A 167 -6.15 -16.66 25.30
CA HIS A 167 -4.79 -17.20 25.27
C HIS A 167 -3.68 -16.15 25.09
N VAL A 168 -3.97 -15.02 24.43
CA VAL A 168 -2.92 -14.07 24.03
C VAL A 168 -2.91 -12.84 24.95
N ALA A 169 -1.71 -12.50 25.43
CA ALA A 169 -1.46 -11.28 26.21
C ALA A 169 -2.02 -10.03 25.48
N SER A 170 -2.68 -9.14 26.21
CA SER A 170 -3.38 -7.97 25.62
C SER A 170 -2.49 -7.10 24.74
N SER A 171 -1.22 -6.91 25.12
CA SER A 171 -0.22 -6.15 24.37
C SER A 171 0.28 -6.82 23.08
N ARG A 172 -0.13 -8.08 22.83
CA ARG A 172 0.21 -8.90 21.66
C ARG A 172 -1.01 -9.33 20.85
N ARG A 173 -2.17 -8.75 21.10
CA ARG A 173 -3.37 -8.97 20.27
C ARG A 173 -3.25 -8.11 19.02
N LEU A 174 -3.46 -8.72 17.86
CA LEU A 174 -3.38 -8.04 16.58
C LEU A 174 -4.66 -7.23 16.31
N ASP A 175 -4.51 -5.92 16.16
CA ASP A 175 -5.47 -5.08 15.45
C ASP A 175 -4.96 -4.87 14.01
N LEU A 176 -5.36 -5.76 13.11
CA LEU A 176 -4.83 -5.78 11.74
C LEU A 176 -5.18 -4.50 10.97
N LEU A 177 -6.44 -4.05 11.07
CA LEU A 177 -6.89 -2.84 10.38
C LEU A 177 -6.28 -1.58 11.02
N GLY A 178 -6.14 -1.57 12.35
CA GLY A 178 -5.48 -0.50 13.10
C GLY A 178 -4.01 -0.30 12.72
N LEU A 179 -3.30 -1.33 12.23
CA LEU A 179 -1.92 -1.18 11.77
C LEU A 179 -1.74 -0.09 10.70
N ALA A 180 -2.78 0.18 9.91
CA ALA A 180 -2.75 1.19 8.85
C ALA A 180 -3.08 2.59 9.36
N ALA A 181 -3.64 2.74 10.56
CA ALA A 181 -4.00 4.03 11.14
C ALA A 181 -3.41 4.16 12.56
N PRO A 182 -2.06 4.19 12.69
CA PRO A 182 -1.38 4.09 13.99
C PRO A 182 -1.69 5.25 14.95
N LEU A 183 -2.18 6.38 14.44
CA LEU A 183 -2.58 7.56 15.24
C LEU A 183 -4.10 7.71 15.36
N ALA A 184 -4.89 6.73 14.89
CA ALA A 184 -6.35 6.81 14.98
C ALA A 184 -6.81 6.96 16.44
N GLY A 185 -7.76 7.85 16.68
CA GLY A 185 -8.32 8.09 18.02
C GLY A 185 -7.40 8.84 18.99
N HIS A 186 -6.23 9.29 18.57
CA HIS A 186 -5.30 10.04 19.39
C HIS A 186 -5.32 11.53 19.02
N SER A 187 -5.35 12.40 20.04
CA SER A 187 -5.20 13.85 19.89
C SER A 187 -3.92 14.31 20.59
N PHE A 188 -3.26 15.31 20.02
CA PHE A 188 -2.00 15.84 20.52
C PHE A 188 -2.16 17.31 20.91
N ALA A 189 -1.59 17.71 22.05
CA ALA A 189 -1.66 19.09 22.52
C ALA A 189 -0.79 20.05 21.69
N SER A 190 0.18 19.53 20.93
CA SER A 190 1.07 20.33 20.07
C SER A 190 1.70 19.48 18.96
N ARG A 191 2.26 20.12 17.93
CA ARG A 191 3.09 19.41 16.92
C ARG A 191 4.31 18.73 17.54
N LYS A 192 4.89 19.28 18.61
CA LYS A 192 6.03 18.68 19.28
C LYS A 192 5.69 17.31 19.88
N GLU A 193 4.51 17.18 20.47
CA GLU A 193 4.02 15.92 21.02
C GLU A 193 3.73 14.90 19.89
N LEU A 194 3.10 15.36 18.81
CA LEU A 194 2.92 14.56 17.61
C LEU A 194 4.26 14.09 17.03
N ASP A 195 5.24 14.98 16.90
CA ASP A 195 6.56 14.67 16.36
C ASP A 195 7.23 13.58 17.18
N ALA A 196 7.12 13.62 18.51
CA ALA A 196 7.60 12.57 19.40
C ALA A 196 6.88 11.23 19.17
N ALA A 197 5.54 11.24 19.06
CA ALA A 197 4.76 10.02 18.81
C ALA A 197 5.08 9.40 17.44
N VAL A 198 5.29 10.22 16.40
CA VAL A 198 5.71 9.73 15.07
C VAL A 198 7.13 9.18 15.14
N VAL A 199 8.04 9.80 15.87
CA VAL A 199 9.39 9.27 16.11
C VAL A 199 9.35 7.91 16.78
N ASP A 200 8.53 7.72 17.81
CA ASP A 200 8.37 6.43 18.50
C ASP A 200 7.81 5.36 17.56
N TYR A 201 6.83 5.72 16.73
CA TYR A 201 6.29 4.84 15.69
C TYR A 201 7.37 4.40 14.69
N LEU A 202 8.21 5.33 14.22
CA LEU A 202 9.28 5.05 13.24
C LEU A 202 10.36 4.15 13.84
N ASP A 203 10.77 4.42 15.09
CA ASP A 203 11.76 3.62 15.81
C ASP A 203 11.24 2.20 16.05
N ASP A 204 9.98 2.04 16.49
CA ASP A 204 9.37 0.73 16.69
C ASP A 204 9.30 -0.05 15.37
N ASP A 205 8.85 0.59 14.29
CA ASP A 205 8.71 -0.07 13.00
C ASP A 205 10.06 -0.45 12.37
N ALA A 206 11.11 0.37 12.55
CA ALA A 206 12.48 0.04 12.14
C ALA A 206 13.04 -1.14 12.97
N ARG A 207 12.87 -1.12 14.30
CA ARG A 207 13.26 -2.22 15.19
C ARG A 207 12.57 -3.53 14.81
N ARG A 208 11.26 -3.50 14.54
CA ARG A 208 10.51 -4.67 14.05
C ARG A 208 11.01 -5.16 12.70
N SER A 209 11.35 -4.23 11.82
CA SER A 209 11.89 -4.58 10.50
C SER A 209 13.21 -5.35 10.63
N ALA A 210 14.07 -4.98 11.58
CA ALA A 210 15.34 -5.67 11.83
C ALA A 210 15.18 -7.11 12.35
N LEU A 211 14.03 -7.46 12.94
CA LEU A 211 13.72 -8.84 13.35
C LEU A 211 13.34 -9.75 12.17
N GLY A 212 13.12 -9.18 10.98
CA GLY A 212 12.83 -9.95 9.77
C GLY A 212 11.64 -10.88 9.92
N GLU A 213 11.86 -12.17 9.65
CA GLU A 213 10.82 -13.21 9.72
C GLU A 213 10.40 -13.60 11.14
N SER A 214 11.11 -13.11 12.17
CA SER A 214 10.76 -13.35 13.57
C SER A 214 9.79 -12.32 14.15
N ASP A 215 9.47 -11.22 13.44
CA ASP A 215 8.47 -10.26 13.92
C ASP A 215 7.05 -10.61 13.42
N PRO A 216 6.08 -10.82 14.32
CA PRO A 216 4.74 -11.25 13.93
C PRO A 216 3.97 -10.19 13.13
N VAL A 217 4.19 -8.89 13.40
CA VAL A 217 3.56 -7.82 12.62
C VAL A 217 4.09 -7.82 11.18
N LYS A 218 5.41 -7.97 11.01
CA LYS A 218 6.05 -8.07 9.69
C LYS A 218 5.60 -9.31 8.93
N MET A 219 5.35 -10.44 9.60
CA MET A 219 4.82 -11.64 8.94
C MET A 219 3.35 -11.52 8.56
N ALA A 220 2.51 -10.87 9.37
CA ALA A 220 1.14 -10.53 8.97
C ALA A 220 1.10 -9.64 7.72
N ILE A 221 1.92 -8.58 7.70
CA ILE A 221 2.10 -7.71 6.53
C ILE A 221 2.67 -8.50 5.34
N GLY A 222 3.58 -9.44 5.60
CA GLY A 222 4.12 -10.37 4.60
C GLY A 222 3.05 -11.24 3.96
N ALA A 223 2.10 -11.76 4.74
CA ALA A 223 0.94 -12.50 4.24
C ALA A 223 0.04 -11.61 3.39
N LEU A 224 -0.27 -10.39 3.84
CA LEU A 224 -1.00 -9.41 3.04
C LEU A 224 -0.29 -9.14 1.71
N HIS A 225 1.01 -8.84 1.74
CA HIS A 225 1.84 -8.57 0.57
C HIS A 225 1.83 -9.74 -0.43
N THR A 226 1.97 -10.95 0.08
CA THR A 226 1.91 -12.19 -0.69
C THR A 226 0.53 -12.40 -1.32
N GLY A 227 -0.54 -12.18 -0.54
CA GLY A 227 -1.92 -12.26 -0.99
C GLY A 227 -2.23 -11.31 -2.14
N ARG A 228 -1.61 -10.11 -2.16
CA ARG A 228 -1.76 -9.18 -3.29
C ARG A 228 -1.37 -9.81 -4.63
N ALA A 229 -0.31 -10.63 -4.66
CA ALA A 229 0.12 -11.28 -5.90
C ALA A 229 -0.95 -12.24 -6.44
N ILE A 230 -1.64 -12.95 -5.54
CA ILE A 230 -2.78 -13.81 -5.89
C ILE A 230 -3.97 -12.98 -6.35
N LEU A 231 -4.35 -11.94 -5.59
CA LEU A 231 -5.47 -11.05 -5.90
C LEU A 231 -5.30 -10.35 -7.26
N LYS A 232 -4.07 -9.92 -7.59
CA LYS A 232 -3.76 -9.34 -8.90
C LYS A 232 -4.08 -10.30 -10.05
N SER A 233 -3.83 -11.59 -9.86
CA SER A 233 -4.16 -12.61 -10.87
C SER A 233 -5.65 -12.91 -10.88
N ALA A 234 -6.29 -13.05 -9.71
CA ALA A 234 -7.73 -13.24 -9.59
C ALA A 234 -8.53 -12.17 -10.35
N VAL A 235 -8.19 -10.91 -10.11
CA VAL A 235 -8.76 -9.75 -10.80
C VAL A 235 -8.55 -9.81 -12.31
N ALA A 236 -7.33 -10.07 -12.76
CA ALA A 236 -6.97 -9.92 -14.17
C ALA A 236 -7.47 -11.07 -15.04
N ASP A 237 -7.59 -12.27 -14.48
CA ASP A 237 -7.92 -13.51 -15.22
C ASP A 237 -9.38 -13.94 -15.00
N GLY A 238 -9.94 -13.70 -13.82
CA GLY A 238 -11.31 -14.09 -13.46
C GLY A 238 -12.26 -12.91 -13.26
N GLY A 239 -11.73 -11.70 -13.05
CA GLY A 239 -12.51 -10.53 -12.65
C GLY A 239 -12.95 -10.58 -11.17
N ILE A 240 -13.48 -9.45 -10.71
CA ILE A 240 -14.41 -9.37 -9.58
C ILE A 240 -15.61 -8.54 -10.05
N THR A 241 -16.69 -8.51 -9.28
CA THR A 241 -17.83 -7.65 -9.63
C THR A 241 -17.42 -6.17 -9.66
N ASP A 242 -18.14 -5.35 -10.44
CA ASP A 242 -17.88 -3.92 -10.55
C ASP A 242 -18.01 -3.22 -9.18
N GLU A 243 -19.00 -3.64 -8.40
CA GLU A 243 -19.23 -3.14 -7.04
C GLU A 243 -18.03 -3.42 -6.13
N SER A 244 -17.52 -4.66 -6.16
CA SER A 244 -16.33 -5.05 -5.39
C SER A 244 -15.07 -4.36 -5.88
N TRP A 245 -14.94 -4.11 -7.18
CA TRP A 245 -13.81 -3.34 -7.70
C TRP A 245 -13.80 -1.93 -7.13
N VAL A 246 -14.91 -1.21 -7.25
CA VAL A 246 -15.01 0.21 -6.91
C VAL A 246 -15.04 0.43 -5.40
N GLY A 247 -15.91 -0.29 -4.69
CA GLY A 247 -16.21 -0.08 -3.27
C GLY A 247 -15.25 -0.78 -2.32
N GLU A 248 -14.72 -1.94 -2.70
CA GLU A 248 -14.03 -2.83 -1.77
C GLU A 248 -12.52 -2.87 -2.04
N LEU A 249 -12.11 -3.44 -3.17
CA LEU A 249 -10.70 -3.58 -3.55
C LEU A 249 -10.03 -2.20 -3.68
N ARG A 250 -10.62 -1.28 -4.45
CA ARG A 250 -10.10 0.08 -4.63
C ARG A 250 -10.54 1.02 -3.51
N GLY A 251 -11.73 0.82 -2.96
CA GLY A 251 -12.35 1.73 -2.01
C GLY A 251 -11.64 1.76 -0.66
N TRP A 252 -11.23 0.60 -0.14
CA TRP A 252 -10.55 0.54 1.17
C TRP A 252 -9.28 -0.30 1.15
N PHE A 253 -9.29 -1.47 0.50
CA PHE A 253 -8.21 -2.45 0.63
C PHE A 253 -6.89 -1.99 0.00
N GLU A 254 -6.92 -1.37 -1.18
CA GLU A 254 -5.72 -0.85 -1.85
C GLU A 254 -4.97 0.13 -0.95
N SER A 255 -5.66 1.14 -0.42
CA SER A 255 -5.05 2.10 0.50
C SER A 255 -4.51 1.41 1.76
N PHE A 256 -5.29 0.49 2.35
CA PHE A 256 -4.90 -0.28 3.54
C PHE A 256 -3.59 -1.02 3.31
N VAL A 257 -3.52 -1.86 2.27
CA VAL A 257 -2.38 -2.73 2.04
C VAL A 257 -1.16 -1.99 1.50
N GLU A 258 -1.33 -0.92 0.71
CA GLU A 258 -0.21 -0.11 0.23
C GLU A 258 0.55 0.54 1.38
N GLY A 259 -0.17 1.10 2.36
CA GLY A 259 0.44 1.74 3.53
C GLY A 259 1.23 0.78 4.41
N LEU A 260 0.89 -0.52 4.38
CA LEU A 260 1.56 -1.56 5.16
C LEU A 260 2.71 -2.22 4.41
N ALA A 261 2.48 -2.58 3.14
CA ALA A 261 3.33 -3.52 2.40
C ALA A 261 4.15 -2.87 1.29
N SER A 262 3.99 -1.56 1.03
CA SER A 262 4.67 -0.86 -0.07
C SER A 262 5.53 0.32 0.43
N GLY A 263 5.91 0.33 1.71
CA GLY A 263 6.78 1.36 2.26
C GLY A 263 8.27 1.17 1.96
N PRO A 264 9.11 2.06 2.49
CA PRO A 264 10.53 2.12 2.17
C PRO A 264 11.35 1.06 2.93
N PRO A 265 12.66 0.92 2.66
CA PRO A 265 13.58 0.21 3.56
C PRO A 265 13.59 0.84 4.97
N ALA A 266 13.88 0.04 5.99
CA ALA A 266 13.94 0.49 7.40
C ALA A 266 14.85 1.71 7.62
N LEU A 267 15.97 1.77 6.90
CA LEU A 267 16.89 2.91 6.92
C LEU A 267 16.18 4.25 6.70
N ARG A 268 15.15 4.31 5.84
CA ARG A 268 14.39 5.54 5.59
C ARG A 268 13.53 5.95 6.78
N ALA A 269 12.99 5.00 7.53
CA ALA A 269 12.27 5.28 8.78
C ALA A 269 13.24 5.84 9.84
N GLU A 270 14.43 5.24 9.98
CA GLU A 270 15.49 5.71 10.88
C GLU A 270 15.96 7.13 10.54
N GLN A 271 16.14 7.43 9.25
CA GLN A 271 16.49 8.77 8.76
C GLN A 271 15.41 9.80 9.08
N LEU A 272 14.13 9.46 8.83
CA LEU A 272 13.03 10.38 9.15
C LEU A 272 12.93 10.65 10.65
N ALA A 273 13.11 9.62 11.49
CA ALA A 273 13.14 9.78 12.93
C ALA A 273 14.30 10.69 13.37
N ALA A 274 15.49 10.51 12.80
CA ALA A 274 16.65 11.37 13.07
C ALA A 274 16.42 12.83 12.67
N LEU A 275 15.79 13.08 11.52
CA LEU A 275 15.43 14.43 11.07
C LEU A 275 14.40 15.10 11.96
N ALA A 276 13.38 14.36 12.41
CA ALA A 276 12.38 14.86 13.33
C ALA A 276 13.01 15.23 14.70
N ARG A 277 13.89 14.37 15.23
CA ARG A 277 14.66 14.68 16.45
C ARG A 277 15.54 15.93 16.30
N ALA A 278 16.11 16.15 15.13
CA ALA A 278 16.92 17.32 14.83
C ALA A 278 16.09 18.60 14.58
N GLY A 279 14.75 18.51 14.58
CA GLY A 279 13.85 19.64 14.32
C GLY A 279 13.80 20.09 12.86
N VAL A 280 14.38 19.31 11.94
CA VAL A 280 14.38 19.59 10.49
C VAL A 280 13.04 19.19 9.87
N VAL A 281 12.44 18.11 10.38
CA VAL A 281 11.10 17.64 9.97
C VAL A 281 10.13 17.76 11.14
N SER A 282 8.90 18.18 10.86
CA SER A 282 7.75 18.15 11.76
C SER A 282 6.51 17.68 10.99
N PHE A 283 5.43 17.32 11.68
CA PHE A 283 4.23 16.74 11.07
C PHE A 283 2.97 17.58 11.30
N VAL A 284 2.05 17.57 10.34
CA VAL A 284 0.74 18.27 10.47
C VAL A 284 -0.24 17.52 11.37
N GLY A 285 -0.17 16.18 11.36
CA GLY A 285 -1.12 15.29 12.02
C GLY A 285 -2.02 14.51 11.05
N PRO A 286 -2.80 13.55 11.55
CA PRO A 286 -3.69 12.71 10.73
C PRO A 286 -4.84 13.53 10.12
N ASP A 287 -5.40 13.03 9.01
CA ASP A 287 -6.47 13.68 8.23
C ASP A 287 -6.27 15.18 7.95
N PRO A 288 -5.12 15.59 7.41
CA PRO A 288 -4.81 17.00 7.19
C PRO A 288 -5.72 17.59 6.12
N ARG A 289 -6.26 18.78 6.39
CA ARG A 289 -6.96 19.63 5.43
C ARG A 289 -6.02 20.71 4.92
N PHE A 290 -5.93 20.83 3.61
CA PHE A 290 -5.12 21.84 2.94
C PHE A 290 -5.98 22.97 2.40
N SER A 291 -5.49 24.20 2.50
CA SER A 291 -6.13 25.39 1.92
C SER A 291 -5.08 26.39 1.44
N VAL A 292 -5.52 27.38 0.67
CA VAL A 292 -4.66 28.49 0.19
C VAL A 292 -5.19 29.79 0.77
N ASP A 293 -4.37 30.48 1.54
CA ASP A 293 -4.62 31.87 1.92
C ASP A 293 -4.02 32.78 0.84
N ARG A 294 -4.88 33.35 0.00
CA ARG A 294 -4.47 34.23 -1.09
C ARG A 294 -4.03 35.61 -0.61
N SER A 295 -4.52 36.06 0.55
CA SER A 295 -4.17 37.36 1.13
C SER A 295 -2.74 37.36 1.65
N GLN A 296 -2.37 36.29 2.35
CA GLN A 296 -1.03 36.09 2.89
C GLN A 296 -0.08 35.39 1.90
N ARG A 297 -0.62 34.88 0.79
CA ARG A 297 0.09 34.12 -0.25
C ARG A 297 0.81 32.88 0.33
N VAL A 298 0.11 32.14 1.18
CA VAL A 298 0.61 30.91 1.81
C VAL A 298 -0.36 29.75 1.59
N PHE A 299 0.21 28.55 1.55
CA PHE A 299 -0.51 27.30 1.75
C PHE A 299 -0.66 27.06 3.26
N ARG A 300 -1.81 26.53 3.66
CA ARG A 300 -2.12 26.19 5.05
C ARG A 300 -2.49 24.71 5.15
N ALA A 301 -2.03 24.03 6.19
CA ALA A 301 -2.38 22.66 6.50
C ALA A 301 -2.78 22.52 7.98
N VAL A 302 -3.92 21.86 8.24
CA VAL A 302 -4.48 21.70 9.60
C VAL A 302 -4.93 20.26 9.79
N SER A 303 -4.58 19.66 10.92
CA SER A 303 -5.21 18.43 11.42
C SER A 303 -6.14 18.78 12.57
N ALA A 304 -7.35 18.20 12.60
CA ALA A 304 -8.27 18.37 13.73
C ALA A 304 -7.79 17.64 15.01
N TRP A 305 -6.76 16.80 14.89
CA TRP A 305 -6.22 15.97 15.97
C TRP A 305 -5.01 16.60 16.66
N VAL A 306 -4.61 17.81 16.27
CA VAL A 306 -3.44 18.50 16.82
C VAL A 306 -3.84 19.91 17.24
N HIS A 307 -3.70 20.23 18.52
CA HIS A 307 -4.09 21.52 19.11
C HIS A 307 -3.02 22.61 18.94
N ASP A 308 -2.50 22.73 17.73
CA ASP A 308 -1.53 23.76 17.32
C ASP A 308 -2.13 24.64 16.21
N ASP A 309 -1.53 25.82 16.01
CA ASP A 309 -1.85 26.66 14.85
C ASP A 309 -1.57 25.92 13.53
N ALA A 310 -2.31 26.33 12.50
CA ALA A 310 -2.11 25.83 11.13
C ALA A 310 -0.63 25.87 10.73
N ALA A 311 -0.16 24.82 10.06
CA ALA A 311 1.13 24.87 9.42
C ALA A 311 1.02 25.72 8.16
N GLU A 312 1.87 26.75 8.04
CA GLU A 312 1.83 27.69 6.93
C GLU A 312 3.17 27.74 6.20
N ALA A 313 3.12 27.77 4.87
CA ALA A 313 4.31 27.90 4.05
C ALA A 313 3.98 28.60 2.73
N ARG A 314 4.92 29.38 2.21
CA ARG A 314 4.80 29.92 0.84
C ARG A 314 4.93 28.84 -0.22
N ILE A 315 5.44 27.67 0.17
CA ILE A 315 5.77 26.63 -0.76
C ILE A 315 5.25 25.28 -0.28
N LEU A 316 4.60 24.59 -1.22
CA LEU A 316 4.01 23.28 -1.06
C LEU A 316 4.61 22.35 -2.11
N ILE A 317 5.17 21.24 -1.66
CA ILE A 317 5.62 20.15 -2.51
C ILE A 317 4.58 19.03 -2.44
N GLU A 318 4.14 18.57 -3.60
CA GLU A 318 3.28 17.40 -3.71
C GLU A 318 4.13 16.14 -3.90
N ALA A 319 4.27 15.35 -2.84
CA ALA A 319 5.02 14.11 -2.82
C ALA A 319 4.11 12.89 -3.06
N MET A 320 3.25 12.98 -4.07
CA MET A 320 2.32 11.92 -4.47
C MET A 320 2.51 11.57 -5.94
N SER A 321 2.27 10.32 -6.31
CA SER A 321 2.11 9.96 -7.73
C SER A 321 0.69 10.32 -8.17
N PRO A 322 0.50 11.06 -9.29
CA PRO A 322 -0.84 11.31 -9.82
C PRO A 322 -1.56 10.00 -10.12
N ALA A 323 -2.83 9.89 -9.72
CA ALA A 323 -3.64 8.74 -10.07
C ALA A 323 -3.82 8.64 -11.60
N ASN A 324 -3.78 7.43 -12.15
CA ASN A 324 -4.11 7.24 -13.56
C ASN A 324 -5.60 7.57 -13.79
N ARG A 325 -5.87 8.47 -14.74
CA ARG A 325 -7.23 8.89 -15.13
C ARG A 325 -7.25 9.19 -16.62
N VAL A 326 -7.54 8.16 -17.42
CA VAL A 326 -7.56 8.27 -18.89
C VAL A 326 -8.46 9.41 -19.40
N GLY A 327 -9.63 9.60 -18.78
CA GLY A 327 -10.62 10.58 -19.22
C GLY A 327 -10.19 12.06 -19.07
N VAL A 328 -9.16 12.34 -18.27
CA VAL A 328 -8.63 13.71 -18.06
C VAL A 328 -7.14 13.79 -18.35
N SER A 329 -6.61 12.85 -19.12
CA SER A 329 -5.19 12.83 -19.50
C SER A 329 -4.79 14.09 -20.27
N VAL A 330 -3.61 14.65 -19.97
CA VAL A 330 -3.03 15.78 -20.71
C VAL A 330 -2.19 15.34 -21.91
N SER A 331 -2.00 14.03 -22.11
CA SER A 331 -1.28 13.49 -23.27
C SER A 331 -2.01 13.86 -24.56
N PRO A 332 -1.37 14.57 -25.52
CA PRO A 332 -1.98 14.87 -26.82
C PRO A 332 -2.48 13.62 -27.54
N PHE A 333 -1.71 12.52 -27.48
CA PHE A 333 -2.06 11.25 -28.11
C PHE A 333 -3.34 10.64 -27.53
N LEU A 334 -3.42 10.48 -26.19
CA LEU A 334 -4.62 9.91 -25.57
C LEU A 334 -5.85 10.81 -25.75
N ARG A 335 -5.68 12.13 -25.68
CA ARG A 335 -6.78 13.08 -25.94
C ARG A 335 -7.33 12.94 -27.36
N GLN A 336 -6.47 12.80 -28.35
CA GLN A 336 -6.89 12.62 -29.74
C GLN A 336 -7.64 11.29 -29.92
N LEU A 337 -7.10 10.18 -29.38
CA LEU A 337 -7.78 8.87 -29.46
C LEU A 337 -9.18 8.88 -28.83
N LEU A 338 -9.34 9.58 -27.69
CA LEU A 338 -10.64 9.76 -27.04
C LEU A 338 -11.59 10.65 -27.86
N ALA A 339 -11.07 11.76 -28.41
CA ALA A 339 -11.85 12.68 -29.23
C ALA A 339 -12.35 12.04 -30.53
N ASP A 340 -11.52 11.21 -31.16
CA ASP A 340 -11.87 10.45 -32.37
C ASP A 340 -12.76 9.23 -32.08
N GLY A 341 -13.04 8.93 -30.80
CA GLY A 341 -13.84 7.79 -30.38
C GLY A 341 -13.16 6.43 -30.61
N LEU A 342 -11.85 6.42 -30.87
CA LEU A 342 -11.06 5.20 -31.10
C LEU A 342 -10.85 4.39 -29.82
N VAL A 343 -10.92 5.05 -28.66
CA VAL A 343 -10.88 4.42 -27.33
C VAL A 343 -11.93 5.04 -26.41
N ARG A 344 -12.32 4.34 -25.35
CA ARG A 344 -13.12 4.88 -24.25
C ARG A 344 -12.56 4.49 -22.88
N PRO A 345 -12.78 5.28 -21.82
CA PRO A 345 -12.57 4.82 -20.45
C PRO A 345 -13.55 3.69 -20.10
N LYS A 346 -13.11 2.70 -19.31
CA LYS A 346 -14.05 1.70 -18.79
C LYS A 346 -14.97 2.36 -17.77
N VAL A 347 -16.26 2.07 -17.87
CA VAL A 347 -17.29 2.46 -16.89
C VAL A 347 -17.67 1.23 -16.09
N MET A 348 -17.78 1.38 -14.77
CA MET A 348 -18.25 0.36 -13.85
C MET A 348 -19.44 0.87 -13.06
N MET A 349 -20.27 -0.02 -12.54
CA MET A 349 -21.40 0.34 -11.68
C MET A 349 -21.01 0.26 -10.19
N THR A 350 -21.41 1.24 -9.39
CA THR A 350 -21.34 1.14 -7.93
C THR A 350 -22.49 0.26 -7.40
N ALA A 351 -22.44 -0.12 -6.12
CA ALA A 351 -23.51 -0.86 -5.46
C ALA A 351 -24.87 -0.12 -5.51
N GLU A 352 -24.86 1.21 -5.57
CA GLU A 352 -26.04 2.06 -5.71
C GLU A 352 -26.52 2.20 -7.17
N GLY A 353 -25.89 1.48 -8.11
CA GLY A 353 -26.20 1.59 -9.54
C GLY A 353 -25.74 2.93 -10.14
N THR A 354 -24.72 3.58 -9.57
CA THR A 354 -24.14 4.80 -10.14
C THR A 354 -22.98 4.45 -11.07
N PRO A 355 -22.99 4.90 -12.35
CA PRO A 355 -21.87 4.66 -13.25
C PRO A 355 -20.66 5.52 -12.87
N VAL A 356 -19.49 4.89 -12.78
CA VAL A 356 -18.22 5.57 -12.51
C VAL A 356 -17.21 5.29 -13.62
N GLN A 357 -16.56 6.33 -14.11
CA GLN A 357 -15.39 6.17 -14.98
C GLN A 357 -14.20 5.66 -14.15
N THR A 358 -13.65 4.53 -14.58
CA THR A 358 -12.46 3.93 -13.97
C THR A 358 -11.18 4.66 -14.40
N SER A 359 -10.05 4.23 -13.83
CA SER A 359 -8.73 4.82 -14.09
C SER A 359 -8.19 4.53 -15.51
N GLY A 360 -8.58 3.41 -16.11
CA GLY A 360 -8.00 2.88 -17.35
C GLY A 360 -8.96 2.81 -18.55
N LEU A 361 -8.43 2.36 -19.68
CA LEU A 361 -9.20 2.19 -20.92
C LEU A 361 -10.13 0.97 -20.83
N ASP A 362 -11.19 0.98 -21.62
CA ASP A 362 -12.00 -0.21 -21.83
C ASP A 362 -11.35 -1.12 -22.88
N VAL A 363 -11.32 -2.41 -22.59
CA VAL A 363 -10.63 -3.43 -23.40
C VAL A 363 -11.44 -4.72 -23.42
N GLN A 364 -11.35 -5.46 -24.52
CA GLN A 364 -11.75 -6.87 -24.50
C GLN A 364 -10.83 -7.67 -23.55
N PRO A 365 -11.23 -8.88 -23.12
CA PRO A 365 -10.31 -9.84 -22.53
C PRO A 365 -9.04 -10.05 -23.39
N HIS A 366 -8.01 -10.64 -22.82
CA HIS A 366 -6.70 -10.92 -23.45
C HIS A 366 -6.85 -11.27 -24.96
N PRO A 367 -6.08 -10.62 -25.86
CA PRO A 367 -4.88 -9.80 -25.61
C PRO A 367 -5.14 -8.29 -25.43
N TYR A 368 -6.26 -7.89 -24.80
CA TYR A 368 -6.52 -6.51 -24.39
C TYR A 368 -6.63 -5.49 -25.53
N ARG A 369 -7.37 -5.86 -26.58
CA ARG A 369 -7.75 -4.92 -27.65
C ARG A 369 -8.67 -3.84 -27.10
N VAL A 370 -8.36 -2.59 -27.41
CA VAL A 370 -9.12 -1.44 -26.89
C VAL A 370 -10.49 -1.32 -27.53
N VAL A 371 -11.45 -0.83 -26.74
CA VAL A 371 -12.84 -0.62 -27.17
C VAL A 371 -13.06 0.87 -27.42
N GLY A 372 -13.64 1.20 -28.58
CA GLY A 372 -14.02 2.56 -28.97
C GLY A 372 -15.34 3.03 -28.37
N ALA A 373 -15.66 4.31 -28.54
CA ALA A 373 -16.84 4.95 -27.95
C ALA A 373 -18.17 4.29 -28.38
N ASN A 374 -18.24 3.80 -29.62
CA ASN A 374 -19.39 3.08 -30.20
C ASN A 374 -19.38 1.57 -29.89
N GLY A 375 -18.43 1.07 -29.10
CA GLY A 375 -18.25 -0.36 -28.82
C GLY A 375 -17.44 -1.12 -29.87
N SER A 376 -16.95 -0.47 -30.93
CA SER A 376 -16.10 -1.13 -31.93
C SER A 376 -14.72 -1.47 -31.37
N VAL A 377 -14.10 -2.52 -31.91
CA VAL A 377 -12.73 -2.91 -31.58
C VAL A 377 -11.88 -2.77 -32.82
N THR A 378 -10.87 -1.90 -32.76
CA THR A 378 -9.96 -1.65 -33.88
C THR A 378 -8.95 -2.79 -34.00
N PRO A 379 -8.87 -3.49 -35.14
CA PRO A 379 -7.87 -4.52 -35.35
C PRO A 379 -6.44 -3.96 -35.20
N GLY A 380 -5.56 -4.69 -34.51
CA GLY A 380 -4.17 -4.29 -34.32
C GLY A 380 -3.93 -3.19 -33.27
N MET A 381 -4.96 -2.77 -32.52
CA MET A 381 -4.83 -1.76 -31.46
C MET A 381 -5.03 -2.39 -30.07
N TYR A 382 -3.98 -2.35 -29.25
CA TYR A 382 -3.94 -3.00 -27.94
C TYR A 382 -3.56 -2.00 -26.85
N ALA A 383 -3.95 -2.28 -25.61
CA ALA A 383 -3.46 -1.58 -24.44
C ALA A 383 -2.49 -2.47 -23.65
N LEU A 384 -1.44 -1.86 -23.10
CA LEU A 384 -0.46 -2.51 -22.24
C LEU A 384 -0.07 -1.57 -21.09
N GLY A 385 0.25 -2.15 -19.93
CA GLY A 385 0.78 -1.42 -18.79
C GLY A 385 -0.28 -0.57 -18.07
N LEU A 386 0.07 0.68 -17.74
CA LEU A 386 -0.74 1.53 -16.86
C LEU A 386 -2.18 1.71 -17.34
N GLN A 387 -2.42 1.72 -18.67
CA GLN A 387 -3.76 1.93 -19.23
C GLN A 387 -4.71 0.75 -19.03
N LEU A 388 -4.19 -0.41 -18.59
CA LEU A 388 -4.98 -1.56 -18.14
C LEU A 388 -5.42 -1.43 -16.68
N SER A 389 -5.25 -0.28 -16.02
CA SER A 389 -5.62 -0.10 -14.60
C SER A 389 -7.13 -0.23 -14.29
N SER A 390 -7.96 -0.45 -15.31
CA SER A 390 -9.40 -0.74 -15.24
C SER A 390 -9.73 -2.25 -15.22
N THR A 391 -8.76 -3.10 -15.57
CA THR A 391 -8.90 -4.57 -15.65
C THR A 391 -7.80 -5.30 -14.88
N GLN A 392 -6.68 -4.63 -14.61
CA GLN A 392 -5.55 -5.15 -13.85
C GLN A 392 -5.27 -4.26 -12.65
N TRP A 393 -5.04 -4.89 -11.49
CA TRP A 393 -4.75 -4.18 -10.26
C TRP A 393 -3.25 -3.97 -10.03
N GLY A 394 -2.85 -2.74 -9.68
CA GLY A 394 -1.46 -2.42 -9.34
C GLY A 394 -0.48 -2.40 -10.52
N THR A 395 -0.92 -1.89 -11.68
CA THR A 395 -0.16 -1.80 -12.96
C THR A 395 0.99 -0.78 -12.96
N ALA A 396 1.09 0.08 -11.93
CA ALA A 396 2.14 1.08 -11.80
C ALA A 396 3.50 0.50 -11.37
N ILE A 397 3.57 -0.79 -11.04
CA ILE A 397 4.80 -1.48 -10.61
C ILE A 397 5.39 -2.22 -11.81
N ALA A 398 6.71 -2.13 -11.98
CA ALA A 398 7.43 -2.74 -13.09
C ALA A 398 7.24 -4.26 -13.14
N ALA A 399 7.35 -4.81 -14.36
CA ALA A 399 7.31 -6.24 -14.58
C ALA A 399 8.55 -6.91 -14.00
N GLU A 400 8.36 -8.01 -13.28
CA GLU A 400 9.44 -8.85 -12.79
C GLU A 400 9.68 -9.99 -13.77
N ALA A 401 10.94 -10.20 -14.14
CA ALA A 401 11.35 -11.47 -14.74
C ALA A 401 11.20 -12.60 -13.70
N ARG A 402 11.30 -13.86 -14.13
CA ARG A 402 11.25 -14.99 -13.19
C ARG A 402 12.35 -14.82 -12.14
N PRO A 403 12.01 -14.74 -10.83
CA PRO A 403 13.02 -14.54 -9.80
C PRO A 403 13.97 -15.74 -9.75
N SER A 404 15.24 -15.47 -9.49
CA SER A 404 16.29 -16.49 -9.37
C SER A 404 16.12 -17.37 -8.12
N ASP A 405 15.47 -16.83 -7.09
CA ASP A 405 15.23 -17.47 -5.81
C ASP A 405 13.86 -17.09 -5.24
N GLY A 406 13.36 -17.90 -4.30
CA GLY A 406 12.04 -17.69 -3.70
C GLY A 406 10.88 -18.04 -4.63
N ARG A 407 9.68 -17.59 -4.25
CA ARG A 407 8.43 -17.94 -4.95
C ARG A 407 8.11 -16.88 -6.01
N GLY A 408 7.99 -17.31 -7.27
CA GLY A 408 7.49 -16.46 -8.34
C GLY A 408 5.96 -16.51 -8.43
N TYR A 409 5.33 -15.36 -8.65
CA TYR A 409 3.88 -15.24 -8.87
C TYR A 409 3.59 -14.85 -10.32
N ARG A 410 2.51 -15.40 -10.89
CA ARG A 410 2.06 -15.09 -12.26
C ARG A 410 1.88 -13.58 -12.47
N SER A 411 1.31 -12.90 -11.49
CA SER A 411 1.11 -11.45 -11.51
C SER A 411 2.39 -10.63 -11.68
N GLY A 412 3.55 -11.11 -11.20
CA GLY A 412 4.82 -10.39 -11.33
C GLY A 412 5.30 -10.33 -12.79
N GLN A 413 5.02 -11.38 -13.56
CA GLN A 413 5.42 -11.52 -14.97
C GLN A 413 4.36 -11.01 -15.94
N ARG A 414 3.22 -10.50 -15.45
CA ARG A 414 2.02 -10.27 -16.26
C ARG A 414 2.28 -9.37 -17.47
N THR A 415 2.88 -8.20 -17.28
CA THR A 415 3.16 -7.28 -18.39
C THR A 415 4.03 -7.92 -19.48
N LEU A 416 4.95 -8.83 -19.14
CA LEU A 416 5.75 -9.56 -20.13
C LEU A 416 4.91 -10.59 -20.88
N ARG A 417 3.97 -11.27 -20.20
CA ARG A 417 3.04 -12.21 -20.82
C ARG A 417 2.07 -11.50 -21.75
N ASP A 418 1.47 -10.40 -21.28
CA ASP A 418 0.57 -9.57 -22.07
C ASP A 418 1.28 -9.08 -23.35
N ALA A 419 2.55 -8.67 -23.24
CA ALA A 419 3.34 -8.26 -24.40
C ALA A 419 3.62 -9.41 -25.39
N ASP A 420 3.91 -10.62 -24.90
CA ASP A 420 4.09 -11.81 -25.74
C ASP A 420 2.79 -12.23 -26.44
N GLU A 421 1.65 -12.17 -25.74
CA GLU A 421 0.33 -12.44 -26.30
C GLU A 421 -0.05 -11.43 -27.39
N ILE A 422 0.17 -10.13 -27.15
CA ILE A 422 -0.04 -9.09 -28.16
C ILE A 422 0.86 -9.35 -29.38
N ALA A 423 2.14 -9.66 -29.18
CA ALA A 423 3.07 -9.95 -30.26
C ALA A 423 2.64 -11.17 -31.09
N ARG A 424 2.18 -12.24 -30.43
CA ARG A 424 1.66 -13.44 -31.12
C ARG A 424 0.41 -13.15 -31.93
N ASP A 425 -0.53 -12.40 -31.37
CA ASP A 425 -1.75 -12.00 -32.07
C ASP A 425 -1.41 -11.19 -33.32
N MET A 426 -0.46 -10.24 -33.23
CA MET A 426 0.03 -9.47 -34.37
C MET A 426 0.71 -10.32 -35.45
N LEU A 427 1.35 -11.42 -35.06
CA LEU A 427 2.03 -12.35 -35.97
C LEU A 427 1.14 -13.47 -36.50
N GLY A 428 -0.14 -13.53 -36.08
CA GLY A 428 -1.06 -14.62 -36.43
C GLY A 428 -0.66 -15.97 -35.80
N LEU A 429 0.09 -15.95 -34.70
CA LEU A 429 0.47 -17.13 -33.94
C LEU A 429 -0.62 -17.50 -32.92
N PRO A 430 -0.74 -18.79 -32.54
CA PRO A 430 -1.68 -19.20 -31.50
C PRO A 430 -1.39 -18.51 -30.16
N LEU A 431 -2.43 -18.02 -29.48
CA LEU A 431 -2.34 -17.53 -28.11
C LEU A 431 -2.05 -18.70 -27.16
N GLN A 432 -1.20 -18.49 -26.15
CA GLN A 432 -1.05 -19.44 -25.06
C GLN A 432 -2.21 -19.26 -24.08
N LYS A 433 -2.78 -20.37 -23.63
CA LYS A 433 -3.79 -20.38 -22.56
C LYS A 433 -3.14 -20.27 -21.19
#